data_AF-T0PJ82-F1
#
_entry.id   AF-T0PJ82-F1
#
_cell.length_a   1.000
_cell.length_b   1.000
_cell.length_c   1.000
_cell.angle_alpha   90.00
_cell.angle_beta   90.00
_cell.angle_gamma   90.00
#
_symmetry.space_group_name_H-M   'P 1'
#
loop_
_entity.id
_entity.type
_entity.pdbx_description
1 polymer ?
#
loop_
_entity_poly.entity_id
_entity_poly.type
_entity_poly.pdbx_seq_one_letter_code
_entity_poly.pdbx_strand_id
1 'polypeptide(L)'
;MMRRCVMQARSFATKKGSAATEKRGAKSAKFKATAKKNDKGTDSGKYDVMLRALKGRDIPPPEWTEAEKQEHFEIGRKYNSMTSIRHNALMKDLQLKISLKWEAINALPTAELRAEALVEDFSLVPMTRGFPTWTPPIPGFKRFRDD
;
A
#
# COMPACT_ATOMS: atom_id res chain seq x y z
N MET A 1 -5.32 -8.69 45.64
CA MET A 1 -4.10 -8.36 44.87
C MET A 1 -4.45 -7.33 43.80
N MET A 2 -4.09 -6.06 44.02
CA MET A 2 -4.32 -4.95 43.09
C MET A 2 -3.27 -4.97 41.98
N ARG A 3 -3.68 -5.10 40.72
CA ARG A 3 -2.79 -5.00 39.55
C ARG A 3 -2.52 -3.51 39.28
N ARG A 4 -1.29 -3.06 39.54
CA ARG A 4 -0.82 -1.72 39.16
C ARG A 4 -0.71 -1.65 37.63
N CYS A 5 -1.43 -0.70 37.04
CA CYS A 5 -1.27 -0.32 35.64
C CYS A 5 -0.05 0.60 35.53
N VAL A 6 1.03 0.12 34.91
CA VAL A 6 2.21 0.93 34.62
C VAL A 6 1.96 1.62 33.28
N MET A 7 1.58 2.91 33.31
CA MET A 7 1.60 3.75 32.11
C MET A 7 3.05 4.07 31.75
N GLN A 8 3.57 3.40 30.72
CA GLN A 8 4.89 3.68 30.19
C GLN A 8 4.80 4.82 29.17
N ALA A 9 5.34 5.98 29.53
CA ALA A 9 5.41 7.14 28.65
C ALA A 9 6.31 6.83 27.43
N ARG A 10 5.79 7.02 26.22
CA ARG A 10 6.55 6.91 24.98
C ARG A 10 7.23 8.25 24.68
N SER A 11 8.56 8.29 24.77
CA SER A 11 9.38 9.41 24.29
C SER A 11 9.76 9.20 22.83
N PHE A 12 9.56 10.21 21.98
CA PHE A 12 10.00 10.20 20.59
C PHE A 12 11.38 10.85 20.48
N ALA A 13 12.31 10.20 19.78
CA ALA A 13 13.65 10.73 19.54
C ALA A 13 13.63 11.85 18.49
N THR A 14 13.95 13.08 18.89
CA THR A 14 14.19 14.21 17.97
C THR A 14 15.62 14.15 17.44
N LYS A 15 15.79 13.95 16.12
CA LYS A 15 17.09 13.98 15.45
C LYS A 15 17.58 15.43 15.31
N LYS A 16 18.75 15.73 15.91
CA LYS A 16 19.48 17.00 15.74
C LYS A 16 19.83 17.24 14.27
N GLY A 17 19.52 18.43 13.77
CA GLY A 17 19.92 18.90 12.44
C GLY A 17 21.43 18.94 12.27
N SER A 18 21.93 18.46 11.13
CA SER A 18 23.33 18.61 10.73
C SER A 18 23.45 19.77 9.75
N ALA A 19 24.40 20.64 10.07
CA ALA A 19 24.64 21.93 9.48
C ALA A 19 25.12 21.85 8.02
N ALA A 20 24.68 22.83 7.24
CA ALA A 20 25.19 23.15 5.92
C ALA A 20 26.70 23.37 5.94
N THR A 21 27.42 22.74 5.01
CA THR A 21 28.80 23.11 4.67
C THR A 21 28.81 23.59 3.23
N GLU A 22 28.77 24.92 3.07
CA GLU A 22 29.08 25.62 1.83
C GLU A 22 30.52 25.31 1.40
N LYS A 23 30.72 24.83 0.17
CA LYS A 23 32.02 24.92 -0.51
C LYS A 23 31.88 25.82 -1.73
N ARG A 24 32.35 27.05 -1.56
CA ARG A 24 32.69 27.99 -2.64
C ARG A 24 33.80 27.38 -3.51
N GLY A 25 33.52 27.16 -4.78
CA GLY A 25 34.48 26.78 -5.81
C GLY A 25 34.46 27.82 -6.94
N ALA A 26 35.65 28.30 -7.29
CA ALA A 26 35.90 29.52 -8.04
C ALA A 26 35.41 29.53 -9.51
N LYS A 27 35.19 30.76 -10.00
CA LYS A 27 34.94 31.14 -11.39
C LYS A 27 36.00 30.55 -12.31
N SER A 28 35.60 29.93 -13.43
CA SER A 28 36.41 29.98 -14.64
C SER A 28 35.56 30.03 -15.92
N ALA A 29 35.92 31.03 -16.73
CA ALA A 29 35.91 31.10 -18.19
C ALA A 29 34.62 30.80 -18.99
N LYS A 30 34.08 31.87 -19.59
CA LYS A 30 33.25 31.85 -20.79
C LYS A 30 34.03 31.20 -21.95
N PHE A 31 33.51 30.11 -22.52
CA PHE A 31 33.82 29.71 -23.89
C PHE A 31 32.56 29.82 -24.74
N LYS A 32 32.53 30.82 -25.64
CA LYS A 32 31.65 30.82 -26.80
C LYS A 32 32.23 29.79 -27.78
N ALA A 33 31.64 28.60 -27.82
CA ALA A 33 31.82 27.67 -28.93
C ALA A 33 30.47 27.59 -29.67
N THR A 34 30.40 28.34 -30.76
CA THR A 34 29.43 28.11 -31.84
C THR A 34 29.70 26.73 -32.43
N ALA A 35 28.84 25.75 -32.12
CA ALA A 35 28.85 24.45 -32.78
C ALA A 35 27.60 24.33 -33.66
N LYS A 36 27.76 24.57 -34.97
CA LYS A 36 26.84 24.07 -35.99
C LYS A 36 27.39 22.74 -36.52
N LYS A 37 26.48 21.76 -36.60
CA LYS A 37 26.53 20.51 -37.39
C LYS A 37 27.57 19.45 -37.00
N ASN A 38 27.13 18.47 -36.23
CA ASN A 38 26.83 17.12 -36.70
C ASN A 38 26.64 16.28 -35.43
N ASP A 39 25.41 15.84 -35.14
CA ASP A 39 25.29 14.64 -34.31
C ASP A 39 24.30 13.69 -34.95
N LYS A 40 24.77 12.47 -35.12
CA LYS A 40 23.99 11.30 -35.48
C LYS A 40 22.86 11.22 -34.45
N GLY A 41 21.64 10.89 -34.86
CA GLY A 41 20.48 10.83 -33.97
C GLY A 41 20.72 9.92 -32.77
N THR A 42 21.28 10.48 -31.70
CA THR A 42 21.50 9.80 -30.45
C THR A 42 20.18 9.89 -29.68
N ASP A 43 19.71 8.75 -29.20
CA ASP A 43 18.49 8.58 -28.39
C ASP A 43 18.58 9.32 -27.02
N SER A 44 19.62 10.14 -26.84
CA SER A 44 19.93 10.97 -25.67
C SER A 44 18.78 11.87 -25.27
N GLY A 45 18.08 12.47 -26.24
CA GLY A 45 16.90 13.30 -25.97
C GLY A 45 15.72 12.50 -25.38
N LYS A 46 15.50 11.25 -25.81
CA LYS A 46 14.44 10.39 -25.24
C LYS A 46 14.83 9.86 -23.86
N TYR A 47 16.11 9.53 -23.71
CA TYR A 47 16.68 9.11 -22.43
C TYR A 47 16.61 10.23 -21.39
N ASP A 48 16.87 11.48 -21.77
CA ASP A 48 16.73 12.65 -20.90
C ASP A 48 15.28 12.92 -20.49
N VAL A 49 14.32 12.72 -21.41
CA VAL A 49 12.88 12.80 -21.10
C VAL A 49 12.47 11.69 -20.13
N MET A 50 12.94 10.46 -20.34
CA MET A 50 12.72 9.35 -19.42
C MET A 50 13.32 9.64 -18.03
N LEU A 51 14.56 10.11 -17.96
CA LEU A 51 15.20 10.49 -16.70
C LEU A 51 14.47 11.63 -16.01
N ARG A 52 13.95 12.61 -16.77
CA ARG A 52 13.12 13.70 -16.22
C ARG A 52 11.78 13.19 -15.69
N ALA A 53 11.17 12.19 -16.33
CA ALA A 53 9.94 11.57 -15.84
C ALA A 53 10.18 10.78 -14.54
N LEU A 54 11.34 10.15 -14.40
CA LEU A 54 11.74 9.39 -13.21
C LEU A 54 12.17 10.28 -12.03
N LYS A 55 12.76 11.46 -12.30
CA LYS A 55 13.30 12.35 -11.27
C LYS A 55 12.24 13.00 -10.36
N GLY A 56 10.96 12.76 -10.60
CA GLY A 56 9.87 13.37 -9.83
C GLY A 56 9.83 14.89 -9.99
N ARG A 57 8.73 15.51 -9.58
CA ARG A 57 8.68 16.96 -9.40
C ARG A 57 8.65 17.22 -7.90
N ASP A 58 9.55 18.06 -7.41
CA ASP A 58 9.48 18.53 -6.03
C ASP A 58 8.32 19.53 -5.93
N ILE A 59 7.15 19.01 -5.55
CA ILE A 59 5.97 19.83 -5.29
C ILE A 59 6.11 20.33 -3.84
N PRO A 60 6.07 21.66 -3.60
CA PRO A 60 6.13 22.18 -2.23
C PRO A 60 4.95 21.64 -1.42
N PRO A 61 5.15 21.34 -0.13
CA PRO A 61 4.05 20.89 0.73
C PRO A 61 2.96 21.97 0.79
N PRO A 62 1.67 21.59 0.81
CA PRO A 62 0.59 22.54 0.97
C PRO A 62 0.71 23.25 2.32
N GLU A 63 0.60 24.57 2.32
CA GLU A 63 0.55 25.36 3.54
C GLU A 63 -0.88 25.34 4.09
N TRP A 64 -1.10 24.54 5.15
CA TRP A 64 -2.39 24.49 5.84
C TRP A 64 -2.47 25.51 6.96
N THR A 65 -3.64 26.14 7.08
CA THR A 65 -4.02 26.88 8.27
C THR A 65 -4.10 25.96 9.49
N GLU A 66 -4.08 26.51 10.70
CA GLU A 66 -4.15 25.71 11.93
C GLU A 66 -5.48 24.94 12.05
N ALA A 67 -6.59 25.54 11.59
CA ALA A 67 -7.89 24.88 11.55
C ALA A 67 -7.88 23.67 10.60
N GLU A 68 -7.36 23.82 9.39
CA GLU A 68 -7.25 22.71 8.41
C GLU A 68 -6.34 21.60 8.91
N LYS A 69 -5.23 21.94 9.60
CA LYS A 69 -4.34 20.94 10.22
C LYS A 69 -5.09 20.09 11.25
N GLN A 70 -5.93 20.72 12.07
CA GLN A 70 -6.72 20.03 13.07
C GLN A 70 -7.79 19.14 12.42
N GLU A 71 -8.50 19.63 11.39
CA GLU A 71 -9.47 18.84 10.64
C GLU A 71 -8.83 17.61 9.98
N HIS A 72 -7.69 17.79 9.31
CA HIS A 72 -6.96 16.68 8.69
C HIS A 72 -6.45 15.67 9.71
N PHE A 73 -6.02 16.13 10.90
CA PHE A 73 -5.65 15.25 12.00
C PHE A 73 -6.83 14.41 12.48
N GLU A 74 -8.01 15.02 12.64
CA GLU A 74 -9.23 14.33 13.04
C GLU A 74 -9.70 13.32 11.99
N ILE A 75 -9.62 13.67 10.71
CA ILE A 75 -9.91 12.76 9.59
C ILE A 75 -8.95 11.57 9.64
N GLY A 76 -7.65 11.79 9.80
CA GLY A 76 -6.65 10.73 9.90
C GLY A 76 -6.90 9.80 11.10
N ARG A 77 -7.22 10.37 12.26
CA ARG A 77 -7.58 9.61 13.46
C ARG A 77 -8.82 8.74 13.23
N LYS A 78 -9.87 9.32 12.63
CA LYS A 78 -11.11 8.60 12.33
C LYS A 78 -10.89 7.50 11.31
N TYR A 79 -10.13 7.77 10.25
CA TYR A 79 -9.74 6.78 9.25
C TYR A 79 -9.03 5.57 9.89
N ASN A 80 -8.05 5.82 10.76
CA ASN A 80 -7.31 4.76 11.45
C ASN A 80 -8.22 3.92 12.36
N SER A 81 -9.12 4.58 13.10
CA SER A 81 -10.12 3.89 13.93
C SER A 81 -11.03 2.99 13.08
N MET A 82 -11.61 3.54 12.01
CA MET A 82 -12.52 2.80 11.13
C MET A 82 -11.83 1.65 10.41
N THR A 83 -10.59 1.83 9.98
CA THR A 83 -9.78 0.79 9.34
C THR A 83 -9.50 -0.35 10.32
N SER A 84 -9.20 -0.02 11.59
CA SER A 84 -8.98 -1.02 12.64
C SER A 84 -10.25 -1.81 12.95
N ILE A 85 -11.41 -1.14 13.02
CA ILE A 85 -12.72 -1.80 13.20
C ILE A 85 -12.98 -2.78 12.05
N ARG A 86 -12.77 -2.35 10.80
CA ARG A 86 -12.93 -3.21 9.62
C ARG A 86 -12.01 -4.42 9.66
N HIS A 87 -10.75 -4.23 10.04
CA HIS A 87 -9.79 -5.32 10.19
C HIS A 87 -10.25 -6.33 11.25
N ASN A 88 -10.63 -5.85 12.43
CA ASN A 88 -11.10 -6.70 13.53
C ASN A 88 -12.35 -7.50 13.14
N ALA A 89 -13.29 -6.89 12.41
CA ALA A 89 -14.47 -7.58 11.91
C ALA A 89 -14.09 -8.71 10.94
N LEU A 90 -13.15 -8.46 10.03
CA LEU A 90 -12.65 -9.46 9.09
C LEU A 90 -11.93 -10.60 9.81
N MET A 91 -11.05 -10.28 10.78
CA MET A 91 -10.35 -11.29 11.58
C MET A 91 -11.31 -12.15 12.39
N LYS A 92 -12.35 -11.55 12.98
CA LYS A 92 -13.38 -12.29 13.71
C LYS A 92 -14.13 -13.27 12.80
N ASP A 93 -14.53 -12.83 11.61
CA ASP A 93 -15.18 -13.68 10.61
C ASP A 93 -14.28 -14.83 10.14
N LEU A 94 -13.00 -14.56 9.84
CA LEU A 94 -12.03 -15.60 9.49
C LEU A 94 -11.84 -16.61 10.62
N GLN A 95 -11.71 -16.15 11.86
CA GLN A 95 -11.53 -17.04 13.01
C GLN A 95 -12.74 -17.95 13.20
N LEU A 96 -13.95 -17.43 13.02
CA LEU A 96 -15.19 -18.21 13.08
C LEU A 96 -15.25 -19.26 11.97
N LYS A 97 -14.83 -18.92 10.75
CA LYS A 97 -14.73 -19.88 9.64
C LYS A 97 -13.72 -20.99 9.95
N ILE A 98 -12.58 -20.65 10.56
CA ILE A 98 -11.58 -21.63 10.97
C ILE A 98 -12.13 -22.55 12.07
N SER A 99 -12.80 -22.01 13.09
CA SER A 99 -13.37 -22.84 14.17
C SER A 99 -14.43 -23.80 13.62
N LEU A 100 -15.35 -23.30 12.80
CA LEU A 100 -16.38 -24.11 12.17
C LEU A 100 -15.79 -25.17 11.23
N LYS A 101 -14.70 -24.87 10.51
CA LYS A 101 -13.97 -25.86 9.70
C LYS A 101 -13.50 -27.03 10.56
N TRP A 102 -12.87 -26.75 11.70
CA TRP A 102 -12.37 -27.81 12.58
C TRP A 102 -13.50 -28.62 13.23
N GLU A 103 -14.56 -27.95 13.67
CA GLU A 103 -15.76 -28.61 14.19
C GLU A 103 -16.39 -29.54 13.14
N ALA A 104 -16.50 -29.09 11.90
CA ALA A 104 -17.03 -29.88 10.79
C ALA A 104 -16.15 -31.11 10.48
N ILE A 105 -14.83 -30.95 10.44
CA ILE A 105 -13.90 -32.08 10.24
C ILE A 105 -14.05 -33.10 11.37
N ASN A 106 -14.12 -32.64 12.62
CA ASN A 106 -14.29 -33.53 13.78
C ASN A 106 -15.65 -34.24 13.79
N ALA A 107 -16.69 -33.62 13.23
CA ALA A 107 -18.01 -34.19 13.11
C ALA A 107 -18.12 -35.29 12.02
N LEU A 108 -17.11 -35.47 11.17
CA LEU A 108 -17.11 -36.53 10.15
C LEU A 108 -17.18 -37.93 10.81
N PRO A 109 -17.96 -38.87 10.26
CA PRO A 109 -18.29 -40.12 10.94
C PRO A 109 -17.14 -41.14 11.00
N THR A 110 -16.27 -41.18 9.99
CA THR A 110 -15.18 -42.17 9.88
C THR A 110 -13.81 -41.51 9.93
N ALA A 111 -12.81 -42.24 10.43
CA ALA A 111 -11.43 -41.75 10.51
C ALA A 111 -10.79 -41.55 9.13
N GLU A 112 -11.18 -42.34 8.13
CA GLU A 112 -10.70 -42.24 6.75
C GLU A 112 -11.13 -40.90 6.11
N LEU A 113 -12.41 -40.52 6.24
CA LEU A 113 -12.90 -39.24 5.74
C LEU A 113 -12.23 -38.04 6.42
N ARG A 114 -11.91 -38.17 7.71
CA ARG A 114 -11.14 -37.14 8.43
C ARG A 114 -9.72 -37.01 7.90
N ALA A 115 -9.06 -38.14 7.62
CA ALA A 115 -7.71 -38.15 7.07
C ALA A 115 -7.67 -37.53 5.66
N GLU A 116 -8.64 -37.86 4.81
CA GLU A 116 -8.77 -37.27 3.47
C GLU A 116 -9.04 -35.76 3.54
N ALA A 117 -9.92 -35.30 4.44
CA ALA A 117 -10.22 -33.87 4.61
C ALA A 117 -9.03 -33.02 5.10
N LEU A 118 -7.98 -33.65 5.64
CA LEU A 118 -6.74 -32.97 6.06
C LEU A 118 -5.72 -32.85 4.93
N VAL A 119 -5.94 -33.52 3.80
CA VAL A 119 -5.05 -33.42 2.63
C VAL A 119 -5.18 -32.03 2.02
N GLU A 120 -4.04 -31.39 1.72
CA GLU A 120 -4.00 -30.08 1.08
C GLU A 120 -4.45 -30.18 -0.38
N ASP A 121 -5.43 -29.35 -0.76
CA ASP A 121 -5.87 -29.24 -2.15
C ASP A 121 -4.97 -28.28 -2.92
N PHE A 122 -4.24 -28.81 -3.91
CA PHE A 122 -3.39 -28.06 -4.83
C PHE A 122 -4.11 -27.68 -6.14
N SER A 123 -5.42 -27.89 -6.22
CA SER A 123 -6.20 -27.44 -7.36
C SER A 123 -6.06 -25.92 -7.55
N LEU A 124 -5.95 -25.50 -8.81
CA LEU A 124 -5.87 -24.08 -9.13
C LEU A 124 -7.24 -23.44 -8.96
N VAL A 125 -7.25 -22.18 -8.49
CA VAL A 125 -8.46 -21.37 -8.49
C VAL A 125 -9.02 -21.31 -9.91
N PRO A 126 -10.32 -21.58 -10.13
CA PRO A 126 -10.88 -21.65 -11.48
C PRO A 126 -10.70 -20.32 -12.21
N MET A 127 -10.18 -20.38 -13.44
CA MET A 127 -9.95 -19.20 -14.28
C MET A 127 -11.25 -18.45 -14.64
N THR A 128 -12.40 -19.12 -14.52
CA THR A 128 -13.73 -18.53 -14.72
C THR A 128 -14.14 -17.59 -13.58
N ARG A 129 -13.41 -17.58 -12.45
CA ARG A 129 -13.67 -16.67 -11.33
C ARG A 129 -13.24 -15.24 -11.67
N GLY A 130 -14.19 -14.44 -12.13
CA GLY A 130 -13.96 -13.03 -12.45
C GLY A 130 -13.80 -12.12 -11.21
N PHE A 131 -12.99 -11.06 -11.34
CA PHE A 131 -12.88 -10.01 -10.33
C PHE A 131 -14.02 -9.00 -10.45
N PRO A 132 -14.62 -8.54 -9.33
CA PRO A 132 -15.69 -7.55 -9.37
C PRO A 132 -15.22 -6.26 -10.07
N THR A 133 -16.04 -5.74 -10.98
CA THR A 133 -15.80 -4.47 -11.68
C THR A 133 -16.74 -3.40 -11.15
N TRP A 134 -16.32 -2.14 -11.24
CA TRP A 134 -17.10 -1.00 -10.78
C TRP A 134 -18.42 -0.84 -11.55
N THR A 135 -18.37 -1.04 -12.87
CA THR A 135 -19.52 -1.02 -13.76
C THR A 135 -19.73 -2.40 -14.39
N PRO A 136 -20.98 -2.87 -14.53
CA PRO A 136 -21.25 -4.07 -15.30
C PRO A 136 -20.97 -3.82 -16.79
N PRO A 137 -20.47 -4.81 -17.54
CA PRO A 137 -20.09 -4.64 -18.94
C PRO A 137 -21.29 -4.39 -19.86
N ILE A 138 -22.45 -5.00 -19.57
CA ILE A 138 -23.69 -4.84 -20.34
C ILE A 138 -24.92 -4.84 -19.42
N PRO A 139 -26.05 -4.20 -19.81
CA PRO A 139 -27.31 -4.30 -19.08
C PRO A 139 -27.74 -5.76 -18.93
N GLY A 140 -28.15 -6.18 -17.72
CA GLY A 140 -28.56 -7.55 -17.44
C GLY A 140 -27.41 -8.56 -17.27
N PHE A 141 -26.14 -8.11 -17.24
CA PHE A 141 -25.00 -8.99 -17.02
C PHE A 141 -25.02 -9.63 -15.61
N LYS A 142 -25.44 -10.89 -15.54
CA LYS A 142 -25.25 -11.74 -14.36
C LYS A 142 -23.88 -12.40 -14.43
N ARG A 143 -22.99 -12.07 -13.49
CA ARG A 143 -21.62 -12.62 -13.41
C ARG A 143 -21.59 -14.08 -13.00
N PHE A 144 -22.50 -14.48 -12.12
CA PHE A 144 -22.68 -15.84 -11.66
C PHE A 144 -23.97 -16.36 -12.31
N ARG A 145 -23.89 -17.54 -12.95
CA ARG A 145 -25.11 -18.26 -13.36
C ARG A 145 -25.74 -18.84 -12.10
N ASP A 146 -27.06 -18.74 -12.00
CA ASP A 146 -27.87 -19.29 -10.90
C ASP A 146 -28.01 -20.82 -11.06
N ASP A 147 -26.93 -21.52 -11.40
CA ASP A 147 -26.92 -22.99 -11.52
C ASP A 147 -26.73 -23.64 -10.13
#